data_AF-A0ABC8TB96-F1
#
_entry.id   AF-A0ABC8TB96-F1
#
_cell.length_a   1.000
_cell.length_b   1.000
_cell.length_c   1.000
_cell.angle_alpha   90.00
_cell.angle_beta   90.00
_cell.angle_gamma   90.00
#
_symmetry.space_group_name_H-M   'P 1'
#
loop_
_entity.id
_entity.type
_entity.pdbx_description
1 polymer ?
#
loop_
_entity_poly.entity_id
_entity_poly.type
_entity_poly.pdbx_seq_one_letter_code
_entity_poly.pdbx_strand_id
1 'polypeptide(L)'
;MPRTSSRKGSTNSASSNNSSAVDLFRSATGKAASKELERIDQLFYSYVNNSFGMIDPEGIEAFCSDLEVDHTNVQILMLAWKMQAEKQGYFTIEEWRRGLKALRADTIIKLKKALPELEKEVLFFNQWIMIGSDDMCIGCFVVGER
;
A
#
# COMPACT_ATOMS: atom_id res chain seq x y z
N MET A 1 62.09 53.21 7.26
CA MET A 1 61.29 54.00 8.23
C MET A 1 60.13 54.66 7.47
N PRO A 2 58.93 54.94 8.03
CA PRO A 2 57.99 54.09 8.78
C PRO A 2 56.53 54.08 8.20
N ARG A 3 55.77 53.04 8.56
CA ARG A 3 54.33 52.92 8.93
C ARG A 3 53.30 54.00 8.51
N THR A 4 52.12 53.58 8.02
CA THR A 4 50.83 53.81 8.72
C THR A 4 49.79 52.71 8.42
N SER A 5 48.97 52.43 9.42
CA SER A 5 48.03 51.34 9.60
C SER A 5 46.59 51.83 9.78
N SER A 6 45.58 51.11 9.27
CA SER A 6 44.26 50.87 9.92
C SER A 6 43.32 50.07 8.99
N ARG A 7 42.89 48.86 9.39
CA ARG A 7 41.55 48.48 9.96
C ARG A 7 40.43 48.47 8.90
N LYS A 8 39.49 47.52 8.81
CA LYS A 8 39.05 46.37 9.62
C LYS A 8 37.98 45.62 8.80
N GLY A 9 37.91 44.30 8.88
CA GLY A 9 36.81 43.50 8.36
C GLY A 9 36.91 42.06 8.89
N SER A 10 36.15 41.77 9.95
CA SER A 10 36.22 40.54 10.74
C SER A 10 35.30 39.43 10.19
N THR A 11 35.79 38.19 10.36
CA THR A 11 35.10 36.93 10.73
C THR A 11 34.38 36.05 9.69
N ASN A 12 34.93 34.83 9.59
CA ASN A 12 34.34 33.48 9.56
C ASN A 12 33.07 33.22 8.75
N SER A 13 33.11 32.20 7.88
CA SER A 13 32.62 30.85 8.22
C SER A 13 32.66 29.93 7.00
N ALA A 14 33.24 28.74 7.19
CA ALA A 14 32.98 27.59 6.35
C ALA A 14 31.48 27.29 6.36
N SER A 15 30.87 26.99 5.21
CA SER A 15 29.60 26.29 5.13
C SER A 15 29.48 25.63 3.77
N SER A 16 29.73 24.32 3.76
CA SER A 16 29.39 23.40 2.69
C SER A 16 27.88 23.49 2.41
N ASN A 17 27.50 23.98 1.23
CA ASN A 17 26.12 23.88 0.76
C ASN A 17 25.90 22.49 0.15
N ASN A 18 25.76 21.48 1.02
CA ASN A 18 25.34 20.13 0.66
C ASN A 18 23.81 19.99 0.59
N SER A 19 23.11 20.93 -0.07
CA SER A 19 21.63 20.92 -0.14
C SER A 19 21.04 20.18 -1.34
N SER A 20 21.83 19.75 -2.33
CA SER A 20 21.30 19.15 -3.56
C SER A 20 21.00 17.64 -3.48
N ALA A 21 21.63 16.91 -2.55
CA ALA A 21 21.43 15.46 -2.45
C ALA A 21 20.07 15.08 -1.84
N VAL A 22 19.57 15.88 -0.89
CA VAL A 22 18.30 15.60 -0.19
C VAL A 22 17.08 15.85 -1.08
N ASP A 23 17.15 16.83 -1.97
CA ASP A 23 16.06 17.14 -2.91
C ASP A 23 15.97 16.11 -4.05
N LEU A 24 17.11 15.58 -4.52
CA LEU A 24 17.11 14.44 -5.46
C LEU A 24 16.56 13.18 -4.80
N PHE A 25 16.93 12.89 -3.55
CA PHE A 25 16.45 11.71 -2.84
C PHE A 25 14.96 11.77 -2.53
N ARG A 26 14.44 12.95 -2.14
CA ARG A 26 13.01 13.21 -1.90
C ARG A 26 12.18 13.18 -3.19
N SER A 27 12.76 13.65 -4.30
CA SER A 27 12.13 13.57 -5.63
C SER A 27 12.14 12.15 -6.21
N ALA A 28 13.20 11.37 -5.94
CA ALA A 28 13.30 9.98 -6.36
C ALA A 28 12.30 9.07 -5.62
N THR A 29 12.09 9.31 -4.31
CA THR A 29 11.08 8.58 -3.52
C THR A 29 9.66 8.93 -3.94
N GLY A 30 9.37 10.20 -4.25
CA GLY A 30 8.06 10.60 -4.80
C GLY A 30 7.75 9.96 -6.16
N LYS A 31 8.74 9.92 -7.07
CA LYS A 31 8.62 9.25 -8.38
C LYS A 31 8.50 7.74 -8.29
N ALA A 32 9.10 7.11 -7.29
CA ALA A 32 8.98 5.68 -7.07
C ALA A 32 7.57 5.30 -6.58
N ALA A 33 7.03 6.08 -5.63
CA ALA A 33 5.68 5.89 -5.11
C ALA A 33 4.60 6.15 -6.17
N SER A 34 4.79 7.13 -7.06
CA SER A 34 3.86 7.37 -8.17
C SER A 34 3.86 6.20 -9.17
N LYS A 35 5.03 5.66 -9.53
CA LYS A 35 5.14 4.49 -10.41
C LYS A 35 4.55 3.22 -9.79
N GLU A 36 4.69 3.05 -8.48
CA GLU A 36 4.06 1.94 -7.76
C GLU A 36 2.54 2.03 -7.85
N LEU A 37 1.98 3.22 -7.61
CA LEU A 37 0.54 3.47 -7.70
C LEU A 37 0.01 3.24 -9.13
N GLU A 38 0.74 3.68 -10.16
CA GLU A 38 0.40 3.40 -11.56
C GLU A 38 0.36 1.89 -11.87
N ARG A 39 1.26 1.08 -11.31
CA ARG A 39 1.24 -0.39 -11.49
C ARG A 39 0.05 -1.03 -10.78
N ILE A 40 -0.25 -0.56 -9.57
CA ILE A 40 -1.43 -1.00 -8.80
C ILE A 40 -2.71 -0.72 -9.60
N ASP A 41 -2.80 0.44 -10.24
CA ASP A 41 -3.94 0.83 -11.07
C ASP A 41 -4.03 -0.02 -12.34
N GLN A 42 -2.91 -0.23 -13.03
CA GLN A 42 -2.88 -1.09 -14.22
C GLN A 42 -3.34 -2.51 -13.88
N LEU A 43 -2.94 -3.02 -12.73
CA LEU A 43 -3.38 -4.32 -12.24
C LEU A 43 -4.87 -4.33 -11.87
N PHE A 44 -5.41 -3.22 -11.37
CA PHE A 44 -6.86 -3.12 -11.15
C PHE A 44 -7.61 -3.24 -12.48
N TYR A 45 -7.21 -2.47 -13.50
CA TYR A 45 -7.87 -2.46 -14.79
C TYR A 45 -7.77 -3.77 -15.58
N SER A 46 -6.85 -4.68 -15.23
CA SER A 46 -6.82 -6.02 -15.84
C SER A 46 -7.96 -6.93 -15.36
N TYR A 47 -8.60 -6.62 -14.23
CA TYR A 47 -9.69 -7.43 -13.64
C TYR A 47 -11.03 -6.69 -13.56
N VAL A 48 -11.07 -5.40 -13.91
CA VAL A 48 -12.30 -4.60 -13.86
C VAL A 48 -13.25 -4.98 -14.97
N ASN A 49 -14.53 -5.07 -14.63
CA ASN A 49 -15.59 -5.12 -15.62
C ASN A 49 -15.85 -3.72 -16.18
N ASN A 50 -15.65 -3.54 -17.50
CA ASN A 50 -15.88 -2.26 -18.19
C ASN A 50 -17.28 -1.67 -18.00
N SER A 51 -18.28 -2.49 -17.66
CA SER A 51 -19.66 -2.04 -17.46
C SER A 51 -19.90 -1.45 -16.07
N PHE A 52 -19.24 -1.99 -15.05
CA PHE A 52 -19.46 -1.62 -13.65
C PHE A 52 -18.36 -0.72 -13.08
N GLY A 53 -17.19 -0.65 -13.72
CA GLY A 53 -16.06 0.17 -13.23
C GLY A 53 -15.46 -0.33 -11.91
N MET A 54 -15.77 -1.57 -11.54
CA MET A 54 -15.29 -2.26 -10.35
C MET A 54 -14.94 -3.70 -10.70
N ILE A 55 -14.12 -4.34 -9.88
CA ILE A 55 -13.89 -5.77 -9.97
C ILE A 55 -15.15 -6.45 -9.43
N ASP A 56 -15.77 -7.28 -10.24
CA ASP A 56 -16.95 -8.08 -9.92
C ASP A 56 -16.53 -9.52 -9.55
N PRO A 57 -17.47 -10.41 -9.18
CA PRO A 57 -17.11 -11.78 -8.82
C PRO A 57 -16.33 -12.53 -9.92
N GLU A 58 -16.62 -12.25 -11.19
CA GLU A 58 -15.89 -12.83 -12.34
C GLU A 58 -14.44 -12.33 -12.39
N GLY A 59 -14.21 -11.03 -12.19
CA GLY A 59 -12.87 -10.46 -12.03
C GLY A 59 -12.12 -11.03 -10.83
N ILE A 60 -12.81 -11.33 -9.73
CA ILE A 60 -12.23 -11.99 -8.55
C ILE A 60 -11.84 -13.43 -8.87
N GLU A 61 -12.65 -14.19 -9.61
CA GLU A 61 -12.29 -15.54 -10.04
C GLU A 61 -11.01 -15.56 -10.89
N ALA A 62 -10.91 -14.64 -11.86
CA ALA A 62 -9.71 -14.47 -12.67
C ALA A 62 -8.49 -14.09 -11.81
N PHE A 63 -8.67 -13.16 -10.87
CA PHE A 63 -7.63 -12.74 -9.94
C PHE A 63 -7.16 -13.89 -9.02
N CYS A 64 -8.07 -14.70 -8.49
CA CYS A 64 -7.74 -15.89 -7.71
C CYS A 64 -6.96 -16.92 -8.54
N SER A 65 -7.35 -17.10 -9.81
CA SER A 65 -6.65 -17.97 -10.75
C SER A 65 -5.19 -17.54 -10.94
N ASP A 66 -4.94 -16.24 -11.14
CA ASP A 66 -3.59 -15.68 -11.30
C ASP A 66 -2.74 -15.76 -10.02
N LEU A 67 -3.39 -15.70 -8.85
CA LEU A 67 -2.72 -15.94 -7.57
C LEU A 67 -2.39 -17.43 -7.35
N GLU A 68 -2.93 -18.33 -8.16
CA GLU A 68 -2.96 -19.78 -7.92
C GLU A 68 -3.56 -20.14 -6.55
N VAL A 69 -4.60 -19.39 -6.16
CA VAL A 69 -5.33 -19.58 -4.91
C VAL A 69 -6.76 -19.98 -5.25
N ASP A 70 -7.31 -20.92 -4.50
CA ASP A 70 -8.70 -21.35 -4.69
C ASP A 70 -9.67 -20.18 -4.39
N HIS A 71 -10.72 -20.01 -5.18
CA HIS A 71 -11.72 -18.95 -4.97
C HIS A 71 -12.50 -19.13 -3.65
N THR A 72 -12.48 -20.32 -3.06
CA THR A 72 -13.01 -20.61 -1.72
C THR A 72 -12.02 -20.32 -0.58
N ASN A 73 -10.81 -19.88 -0.90
CA ASN A 73 -9.74 -19.73 0.08
C ASN A 73 -9.96 -18.49 0.96
N VAL A 74 -9.79 -18.69 2.27
CA VAL A 74 -9.84 -17.65 3.30
C VAL A 74 -8.86 -16.50 3.05
N GLN A 75 -7.76 -16.73 2.33
CA GLN A 75 -6.77 -15.69 2.00
C GLN A 75 -7.35 -14.52 1.21
N ILE A 76 -8.32 -14.78 0.32
CA ILE A 76 -9.00 -13.74 -0.46
C ILE A 76 -9.93 -12.91 0.42
N LEU A 77 -10.59 -13.55 1.39
CA LEU A 77 -11.40 -12.87 2.40
C LEU A 77 -10.54 -11.98 3.30
N MET A 78 -9.37 -12.47 3.73
CA MET A 78 -8.42 -11.68 4.51
C MET A 78 -7.89 -10.48 3.71
N LEU A 79 -7.65 -10.67 2.41
CA LEU A 79 -7.26 -9.58 1.52
C LEU A 79 -8.36 -8.53 1.40
N ALA A 80 -9.62 -8.95 1.23
CA ALA A 80 -10.77 -8.06 1.20
C ALA A 80 -10.88 -7.23 2.49
N TRP A 81 -10.65 -7.87 3.64
CA TRP A 81 -10.57 -7.18 4.94
C TRP A 81 -9.43 -6.17 4.98
N LYS A 82 -8.23 -6.52 4.49
CA LYS A 82 -7.08 -5.60 4.43
C LYS A 82 -7.34 -4.40 3.51
N MET A 83 -8.11 -4.60 2.43
CA MET A 83 -8.58 -3.55 1.53
C MET A 83 -9.70 -2.69 2.14
N GLN A 84 -10.29 -3.13 3.25
CA GLN A 84 -11.51 -2.56 3.85
C GLN A 84 -12.67 -2.50 2.86
N ALA A 85 -12.85 -3.59 2.10
CA ALA A 85 -13.91 -3.67 1.12
C ALA A 85 -15.28 -3.44 1.78
N GLU A 86 -16.11 -2.60 1.17
CA GLU A 86 -17.45 -2.31 1.66
C GLU A 86 -18.41 -3.45 1.36
N LYS A 87 -18.24 -4.09 0.21
CA LYS A 87 -19.11 -5.16 -0.30
C LYS A 87 -18.31 -6.40 -0.64
N GLN A 88 -18.70 -7.56 -0.10
CA GLN A 88 -18.07 -8.83 -0.45
C GLN A 88 -18.29 -9.15 -1.93
N GLY A 89 -17.23 -9.63 -2.58
CA GLY A 89 -17.26 -10.00 -4.00
C GLY A 89 -17.15 -8.81 -4.96
N TYR A 90 -16.88 -7.61 -4.45
CA TYR A 90 -16.67 -6.42 -5.26
C TYR A 90 -15.49 -5.62 -4.71
N PHE A 91 -14.66 -5.08 -5.61
CA PHE A 91 -13.61 -4.14 -5.22
C PHE A 91 -13.64 -2.89 -6.08
N THR A 92 -13.66 -1.75 -5.42
CA THR A 92 -13.45 -0.44 -6.03
C THR A 92 -11.95 -0.16 -6.17
N ILE A 93 -11.61 0.80 -7.03
CA ILE A 93 -10.21 1.20 -7.23
C ILE A 93 -9.58 1.76 -5.96
N GLU A 94 -10.38 2.40 -5.09
CA GLU A 94 -9.90 3.01 -3.85
C GLU A 94 -9.53 1.95 -2.81
N GLU A 95 -10.38 0.93 -2.65
CA GLU A 95 -10.14 -0.23 -1.77
C GLU A 95 -8.92 -1.02 -2.26
N TRP A 96 -8.85 -1.27 -3.56
CA TRP A 96 -7.73 -1.95 -4.19
C TRP A 96 -6.40 -1.24 -3.93
N ARG A 97 -6.34 0.07 -4.24
CA ARG A 97 -5.16 0.91 -4.00
C ARG A 97 -4.74 0.89 -2.53
N ARG A 98 -5.71 0.97 -1.62
CA ARG A 98 -5.46 0.98 -0.18
C ARG A 98 -4.84 -0.33 0.28
N GLY A 99 -5.42 -1.46 -0.09
CA GLY A 99 -4.91 -2.78 0.31
C GLY A 99 -3.54 -3.10 -0.27
N LEU A 100 -3.35 -2.89 -1.57
CA LEU A 100 -2.06 -3.18 -2.23
C LEU A 100 -0.94 -2.26 -1.72
N LYS A 101 -1.24 -0.99 -1.43
CA LYS A 101 -0.28 -0.07 -0.81
C LYS A 101 0.04 -0.46 0.64
N ALA A 102 -0.95 -0.93 1.41
CA ALA A 102 -0.72 -1.42 2.76
C ALA A 102 0.16 -2.68 2.79
N LEU A 103 -0.02 -3.57 1.80
CA LEU A 103 0.78 -4.79 1.62
C LEU A 103 2.10 -4.54 0.88
N ARG A 104 2.33 -3.33 0.34
CA ARG A 104 3.47 -2.98 -0.52
C ARG A 104 3.64 -3.95 -1.68
N ALA A 105 2.52 -4.35 -2.26
CA ALA A 105 2.43 -5.32 -3.34
C ALA A 105 1.83 -4.66 -4.58
N ASP A 106 2.67 -4.34 -5.56
CA ASP A 106 2.27 -3.73 -6.84
C ASP A 106 2.15 -4.74 -8.00
N THR A 107 2.35 -6.03 -7.73
CA THR A 107 2.22 -7.12 -8.71
C THR A 107 1.62 -8.38 -8.06
N ILE A 108 1.00 -9.24 -8.87
CA ILE A 108 0.46 -10.54 -8.42
C ILE A 108 1.50 -11.38 -7.68
N ILE A 109 2.75 -11.40 -8.17
CA ILE A 109 3.83 -12.17 -7.54
C ILE A 109 4.13 -11.66 -6.12
N LYS A 110 4.15 -10.34 -5.92
CA LYS A 110 4.36 -9.77 -4.58
C LYS A 110 3.16 -10.00 -3.69
N LEU A 111 1.96 -9.89 -4.24
CA LEU A 111 0.73 -10.11 -3.51
C LEU A 111 0.62 -11.56 -3.00
N LYS A 112 0.90 -12.54 -3.87
CA LYS A 112 0.99 -13.96 -3.52
C LYS A 112 2.00 -14.24 -2.39
N LYS A 113 3.10 -13.50 -2.35
CA LYS A 113 4.09 -13.58 -1.25
C LYS A 113 3.62 -12.89 0.04
N ALA A 114 2.79 -11.87 -0.08
CA ALA A 114 2.23 -11.15 1.06
C ALA A 114 1.03 -11.87 1.70
N LEU A 115 0.30 -12.71 0.96
CA LEU A 115 -0.86 -13.45 1.48
C LEU A 115 -0.55 -14.30 2.73
N PRO A 116 0.54 -15.11 2.79
CA PRO A 116 0.87 -15.87 4.00
C PRO A 116 1.29 -15.00 5.18
N GLU A 117 1.81 -13.80 4.92
CA GLU A 117 2.17 -12.85 5.98
C GLU A 117 0.91 -12.17 6.53
N LEU A 118 -0.03 -11.80 5.65
CA LEU A 118 -1.35 -11.31 6.01
C LEU A 118 -2.13 -12.35 6.83
N GLU A 119 -2.04 -13.62 6.46
CA GLU A 119 -2.67 -14.72 7.20
C GLU A 119 -2.15 -14.80 8.64
N LYS A 120 -0.82 -14.70 8.84
CA LYS A 120 -0.23 -14.66 10.18
C LYS A 120 -0.64 -13.41 10.96
N GLU A 121 -0.68 -12.25 10.30
CA GLU A 121 -1.13 -10.98 10.91
C GLU A 121 -2.58 -11.13 11.41
N VAL A 122 -3.48 -11.60 10.55
CA VAL A 122 -4.90 -11.80 10.87
C VAL A 122 -5.08 -12.86 11.95
N LEU A 123 -4.39 -14.00 11.88
CA LEU A 123 -4.46 -15.03 12.93
C LEU A 123 -3.91 -14.53 14.28
N PHE A 124 -2.87 -13.69 14.25
CA PHE A 124 -2.33 -13.06 15.45
C PHE A 124 -3.32 -12.05 16.06
N PHE A 125 -3.99 -11.24 15.21
CA PHE A 125 -5.07 -10.36 15.65
C PHE A 125 -6.28 -11.12 16.18
N ASN A 126 -6.66 -12.25 15.58
CA ASN A 126 -7.78 -13.08 16.07
C ASN A 126 -7.55 -13.61 17.49
N GLN A 127 -6.29 -13.87 17.88
CA GLN A 127 -5.98 -14.22 19.27
C GLN A 127 -6.17 -13.03 20.24
N TRP A 128 -6.07 -11.79 19.75
CA TRP A 128 -6.27 -10.54 20.49
C TRP A 128 -7.72 -10.04 20.50
N ILE A 129 -8.51 -10.30 19.44
CA ILE A 129 -9.92 -9.87 19.33
C ILE A 129 -10.81 -10.56 20.39
N MET A 130 -10.39 -11.71 20.94
CA MET A 130 -11.06 -12.33 22.09
C MET A 130 -10.90 -11.53 23.41
N ILE A 131 -10.09 -10.46 23.44
CA ILE A 131 -9.77 -9.67 24.65
C ILE A 131 -10.31 -8.22 24.54
N GLY A 132 -10.86 -7.80 23.40
CA GLY A 132 -11.38 -6.44 23.22
C GLY A 132 -12.50 -6.38 22.19
N SER A 133 -13.71 -6.11 22.65
CA SER A 133 -14.87 -5.77 21.84
C SER A 133 -14.59 -4.53 20.97
N ASP A 134 -15.21 -4.54 19.77
CA ASP A 134 -15.55 -3.41 18.90
C ASP A 134 -14.80 -3.24 17.55
N ASP A 135 -13.82 -4.07 17.20
CA ASP A 135 -13.21 -4.04 15.85
C ASP A 135 -13.73 -5.16 14.95
N MET A 136 -14.80 -4.83 14.22
CA MET A 136 -15.31 -5.47 12.99
C MET A 136 -14.68 -6.83 12.63
N CYS A 137 -15.26 -7.90 13.19
CA CYS A 137 -14.86 -9.27 12.89
C CYS A 137 -14.88 -9.51 11.38
N ILE A 138 -13.85 -10.17 10.85
CA ILE A 138 -13.90 -10.78 9.50
C ILE A 138 -15.18 -11.62 9.34
N GLY A 139 -15.69 -12.19 10.43
CA GLY A 139 -16.99 -12.86 10.50
C GLY A 139 -18.18 -12.00 10.03
N CYS A 140 -18.25 -10.71 10.36
CA CYS A 140 -19.34 -9.84 9.87
C CYS A 140 -19.26 -9.57 8.37
N PHE A 141 -18.04 -9.49 7.81
CA PHE A 141 -17.84 -9.35 6.37
C PHE A 141 -18.24 -10.64 5.62
N VAL A 142 -17.96 -11.82 6.20
CA VAL A 142 -18.34 -13.13 5.62
C VAL A 142 -19.83 -13.43 5.76
N VAL A 143 -20.48 -12.94 6.81
CA VAL A 143 -21.92 -13.16 7.06
C VAL A 143 -22.80 -12.18 6.27
N GLY A 144 -22.23 -11.13 5.66
CA GLY A 144 -22.98 -10.22 4.79
C GLY A 144 -24.08 -9.43 5.51
N GLU A 145 -23.99 -9.26 6.83
CA GLU A 145 -24.88 -8.37 7.59
C GLU A 145 -24.31 -6.95 7.60
N ARG A 146 -24.75 -6.16 6.63
CA ARG A 146 -24.79 -4.69 6.72
C ARG A 146 -26.06 -4.17 6.10
#